data_AF-X7E668-F1
#
_entry.id   AF-X7E668-F1
#
_cell.length_a   1.000
_cell.length_b   1.000
_cell.length_c   1.000
_cell.angle_alpha   90.00
_cell.angle_beta   90.00
_cell.angle_gamma   90.00
#
_symmetry.space_group_name_H-M   'P 1'
#
loop_
_entity.id
_entity.type
_entity.pdbx_description
1 polymer ?
#
loop_
_entity_poly.entity_id
_entity_poly.type
_entity_poly.pdbx_seq_one_letter_code
_entity_poly.pdbx_strand_id
1 'polypeptide(L)'
;MATLQILTIAFLIIIVLLSVVIGSRAHQKEKEITARRIKQLQLSNRADRVEQHIRGLKDINTDTIATDVLYDFYLDTLRELLQYSDDPEKVEIRIAKAEEGRNNDPITFSPEPAIFSFQEKTNYKERLTKLAKMLLYLRRKGRISSTHYKECYDYLRWLNLWIQLNRQMVQANSNFDNGDSRVARTLYSVVLSHLKSDGIERPEKNILSTFVTERMKEILSPTIEAIQNSDDPEKALSDLIRNIELPEEPKT
;
A
#
# COMPACT_ATOMS: atom_id res chain seq x y z
N MET A 1 48.84 50.46 47.10
CA MET A 1 49.31 49.44 46.14
C MET A 1 48.59 48.10 46.32
N ALA A 2 48.54 47.52 47.53
CA ALA A 2 47.86 46.24 47.77
C ALA A 2 46.34 46.25 47.46
N THR A 3 45.63 47.34 47.77
CA THR A 3 44.19 47.49 47.47
C THR A 3 43.88 47.49 45.96
N LEU A 4 44.73 48.13 45.16
CA LEU A 4 44.60 48.15 43.70
C LEU A 4 44.81 46.75 43.10
N GLN A 5 45.80 46.01 43.62
CA GLN A 5 46.08 44.63 43.18
C GLN A 5 44.92 43.68 43.50
N ILE A 6 44.34 43.77 44.71
CA ILE A 6 43.17 42.97 45.10
C ILE A 6 41.97 43.28 44.20
N LEU A 7 41.73 44.55 43.89
CA LEU A 7 40.65 44.97 42.99
C LEU A 7 40.85 44.41 41.56
N THR A 8 42.07 44.48 41.03
CA THR A 8 42.40 43.94 39.70
C THR A 8 42.21 42.43 39.64
N ILE A 9 42.64 41.69 40.66
CA ILE A 9 42.46 40.23 40.75
C ILE A 9 40.96 39.89 40.80
N ALA A 10 40.17 40.58 41.63
CA ALA A 10 38.73 40.36 41.71
C ALA A 10 38.03 40.63 40.36
N PHE A 11 38.41 41.70 39.66
CA PHE A 11 37.86 42.02 38.34
C PHE A 11 38.19 40.95 37.29
N LEU A 12 39.42 40.43 37.29
CA LEU A 12 39.82 39.33 36.41
C LEU A 12 39.03 38.04 36.70
N ILE A 13 38.80 37.71 37.98
CA ILE A 13 37.99 36.55 38.36
C ILE A 13 36.55 36.71 37.84
N ILE A 14 35.96 37.90 37.95
CA ILE A 14 34.60 38.17 37.43
C ILE A 14 34.56 37.98 35.90
N ILE A 15 35.55 38.48 35.16
CA ILE A 15 35.63 38.29 33.69
C ILE A 15 35.75 36.81 33.32
N VAL A 16 36.57 36.03 34.03
CA VAL A 16 36.74 34.59 33.79
C VAL A 16 35.43 33.85 34.05
N LEU A 17 34.76 34.14 35.17
CA LEU A 17 33.46 33.52 35.50
C LEU A 17 32.39 33.88 34.46
N LEU A 18 32.30 35.14 34.03
CA LEU A 18 31.38 35.56 32.97
C LEU A 18 31.67 34.85 31.65
N SER A 19 32.95 34.72 31.28
CA SER A 19 33.37 33.99 30.07
C SER A 19 32.94 32.52 30.10
N VAL A 20 33.09 31.85 31.25
CA VAL A 20 32.66 30.45 31.43
C VAL A 20 31.14 30.31 31.33
N VAL A 21 30.37 31.22 31.94
CA VAL A 21 28.90 31.20 31.88
C VAL A 21 28.39 31.45 30.46
N ILE A 22 28.96 32.42 29.75
CA ILE A 22 28.60 32.72 28.36
C ILE A 22 28.96 31.54 27.45
N GLY A 23 30.16 30.97 27.59
CA GLY A 23 30.59 29.80 26.83
C GLY A 23 29.72 28.57 27.07
N SER A 24 29.36 28.31 28.33
CA SER A 24 28.45 27.21 28.70
C SER A 24 27.06 27.38 28.08
N ARG A 25 26.47 28.58 28.16
CA ARG A 25 25.17 28.90 27.53
C ARG A 25 25.23 28.82 26.01
N ALA A 26 26.29 29.30 25.39
CA ALA A 26 26.49 29.21 23.94
C ALA A 26 26.54 27.75 23.47
N HIS A 27 27.31 26.90 24.18
CA HIS A 27 27.41 25.48 23.84
C HIS A 27 26.10 24.72 24.08
N GLN A 28 25.35 25.05 25.13
CA GLN A 28 24.00 24.50 25.35
C GLN A 28 23.04 24.90 24.23
N LYS A 29 23.05 26.18 23.82
CA LYS A 29 22.22 26.68 22.74
C LYS A 29 22.56 26.04 21.40
N GLU A 30 23.85 25.82 21.13
CA GLU A 30 24.32 25.12 19.93
C GLU A 30 23.83 23.67 19.88
N LYS A 31 23.90 22.94 21.02
CA LYS A 31 23.35 21.59 21.14
C LYS A 31 21.84 21.55 20.90
N GLU A 32 21.11 22.51 21.46
CA GLU A 32 19.66 22.60 21.29
C GLU A 32 19.28 22.85 19.82
N ILE A 33 19.94 23.80 19.16
CA ILE A 33 19.74 24.09 17.73
C ILE A 33 20.06 22.84 16.88
N THR A 34 21.14 22.14 17.22
CA THR A 34 21.55 20.93 16.51
C THR A 34 20.52 19.81 16.68
N ALA A 35 20.05 19.59 17.91
CA ALA A 35 19.00 18.60 18.20
C ALA A 35 17.68 18.95 17.48
N ARG A 36 17.30 20.24 17.46
CA ARG A 36 16.12 20.74 16.73
C ARG A 36 16.23 20.43 15.23
N ARG A 37 17.37 20.74 14.60
CA ARG A 37 17.62 20.45 13.18
C ARG A 37 17.60 18.96 12.86
N ILE A 38 18.23 18.13 13.70
CA ILE A 38 18.21 16.68 13.54
C ILE A 38 16.76 16.16 13.60
N LYS A 39 15.98 16.63 14.58
CA LYS A 39 14.58 16.24 14.74
C LYS A 39 13.73 16.67 13.53
N GLN A 40 13.91 17.90 13.05
CA GLN A 40 13.26 18.40 11.85
C GLN A 40 13.58 17.52 10.63
N LEU A 41 14.85 17.19 10.38
CA LEU A 41 15.27 16.31 9.29
C LEU A 41 14.67 14.90 9.42
N GLN A 42 14.62 14.34 10.63
CA GLN A 42 14.02 13.03 10.88
C GLN A 42 12.52 13.03 10.57
N LEU A 43 11.81 14.07 10.98
CA LEU A 43 10.38 14.24 10.73
C LEU A 43 10.08 14.48 9.26
N SER A 44 10.85 15.34 8.57
CA SER A 44 10.72 15.55 7.12
C SER A 44 10.91 14.25 6.36
N ASN A 45 12.02 13.53 6.59
CA ASN A 45 12.30 12.26 5.93
C ASN A 45 11.21 11.21 6.20
N ARG A 46 10.61 11.22 7.40
CA ARG A 46 9.49 10.32 7.72
C ARG A 46 8.26 10.73 6.93
N ALA A 47 7.89 12.00 6.94
CA ALA A 47 6.77 12.56 6.21
C ALA A 47 6.86 12.21 4.72
N ASP A 48 8.02 12.43 4.10
CA ASP A 48 8.26 12.17 2.69
C ASP A 48 8.12 10.66 2.34
N ARG A 49 8.59 9.78 3.22
CA ARG A 49 8.40 8.32 3.04
C ARG A 49 6.94 7.91 3.10
N VAL A 50 6.18 8.44 4.07
CA VAL A 50 4.75 8.12 4.21
C VAL A 50 3.98 8.64 3.00
N GLU A 51 4.25 9.87 2.58
CA GLU A 51 3.67 10.46 1.38
C GLU A 51 3.97 9.63 0.12
N GLN A 52 5.20 9.11 -0.02
CA GLN A 52 5.56 8.23 -1.13
C GLN A 52 4.77 6.91 -1.12
N HIS A 53 4.45 6.38 0.05
CA HIS A 53 3.58 5.19 0.17
C HIS A 53 2.14 5.50 -0.24
N ILE A 54 1.58 6.62 0.25
CA ILE A 54 0.23 7.07 -0.11
C ILE A 54 0.11 7.26 -1.63
N ARG A 55 1.00 8.09 -2.22
CA ARG A 55 1.02 8.31 -3.68
C ARG A 55 1.24 7.03 -4.45
N GLY A 56 2.01 6.10 -3.88
CA GLY A 56 2.33 4.81 -4.50
C GLY A 56 1.19 3.81 -4.58
N LEU A 57 0.14 4.01 -3.78
CA LEU A 57 -1.07 3.19 -3.83
C LEU A 57 -2.17 3.80 -4.69
N LYS A 58 -2.08 5.10 -5.00
CA LYS A 58 -3.18 5.89 -5.58
C LYS A 58 -3.92 5.15 -6.72
N ASP A 59 -3.18 4.57 -7.65
CA ASP A 59 -3.73 3.99 -8.88
C ASP A 59 -4.24 2.54 -8.73
N ILE A 60 -4.08 1.93 -7.55
CA ILE A 60 -4.55 0.57 -7.25
C ILE A 60 -5.43 0.50 -6.00
N ASN A 61 -5.62 1.62 -5.30
CA ASN A 61 -6.29 1.67 -4.01
C ASN A 61 -7.82 1.64 -4.17
N THR A 62 -8.43 0.53 -3.77
CA THR A 62 -9.88 0.28 -3.76
C THR A 62 -10.57 0.43 -2.40
N ASP A 63 -9.82 0.63 -1.31
CA ASP A 63 -10.34 0.79 0.05
C ASP A 63 -9.50 1.82 0.81
N THR A 64 -10.12 2.61 1.68
CA THR A 64 -9.42 3.60 2.50
C THR A 64 -8.69 2.99 3.69
N ILE A 65 -8.97 1.74 4.08
CA ILE A 65 -8.49 1.14 5.34
C ILE A 65 -6.97 1.28 5.59
N ALA A 66 -6.14 1.05 4.57
CA ALA A 66 -4.69 1.20 4.70
C ALA A 66 -4.25 2.66 4.54
N THR A 67 -4.90 3.42 3.65
CA THR A 67 -4.55 4.81 3.39
C THR A 67 -4.95 5.73 4.55
N ASP A 68 -6.04 5.46 5.26
CA ASP A 68 -6.44 6.21 6.45
C ASP A 68 -5.38 6.14 7.55
N VAL A 69 -4.88 4.93 7.83
CA VAL A 69 -3.75 4.73 8.76
C VAL A 69 -2.52 5.51 8.33
N LEU A 70 -2.22 5.55 7.02
CA LEU A 70 -1.09 6.30 6.50
C LEU A 70 -1.31 7.81 6.60
N TYR A 71 -2.50 8.30 6.27
CA TYR A 71 -2.84 9.73 6.36
C TYR A 71 -2.82 10.19 7.81
N ASP A 72 -3.37 9.43 8.75
CA ASP A 72 -3.30 9.75 10.18
C ASP A 72 -1.84 9.85 10.65
N PHE A 73 -1.01 8.86 10.31
CA PHE A 73 0.40 8.90 10.66
C PHE A 73 1.19 10.02 9.97
N TYR A 74 0.82 10.35 8.73
CA TYR A 74 1.42 11.43 7.96
C TYR A 74 1.07 12.79 8.56
N LEU A 75 -0.21 13.04 8.85
CA LEU A 75 -0.72 14.25 9.44
C LEU A 75 -0.13 14.47 10.84
N ASP A 76 -0.07 13.44 11.68
CA ASP A 76 0.62 13.50 12.97
C ASP A 76 2.09 13.91 12.82
N THR A 77 2.78 13.31 11.84
CA THR A 77 4.19 13.62 11.57
C THR A 77 4.37 15.06 11.08
N LEU A 78 3.47 15.57 10.23
CA LEU A 78 3.51 16.95 9.74
C LEU A 78 3.20 17.96 10.85
N ARG A 79 2.20 17.66 11.70
CA ARG A 79 1.86 18.50 12.86
C ARG A 79 3.00 18.56 13.87
N GLU A 80 3.70 17.44 14.09
CA GLU A 80 4.93 17.44 14.89
C GLU A 80 6.02 18.27 14.19
N LEU A 81 6.21 18.11 12.88
CA LEU A 81 7.22 18.86 12.09
C LEU A 81 7.02 20.37 12.16
N LEU A 82 5.77 20.84 12.21
CA LEU A 82 5.43 22.26 12.29
C LEU A 82 6.09 22.95 13.50
N GLN A 83 6.26 22.24 14.62
CA GLN A 83 6.93 22.75 15.83
C GLN A 83 8.44 22.94 15.66
N TYR A 84 9.05 22.24 14.69
CA TYR A 84 10.50 22.21 14.48
C TYR A 84 10.93 22.94 13.20
N SER A 85 10.01 23.15 12.25
CA SER A 85 10.28 23.75 10.95
C SER A 85 10.70 25.22 11.08
N ASP A 86 11.58 25.66 10.17
CA ASP A 86 11.91 27.08 9.95
C ASP A 86 10.95 27.73 8.94
N ASP A 87 10.14 26.92 8.24
CA ASP A 87 9.13 27.33 7.25
C ASP A 87 7.80 26.62 7.59
N PRO A 88 7.00 27.18 8.52
CA PRO A 88 5.75 26.56 8.95
C PRO A 88 4.67 26.63 7.87
N GLU A 89 4.64 27.69 7.06
CA GLU A 89 3.67 27.88 5.98
C GLU A 89 3.73 26.72 4.96
N LYS A 90 4.94 26.30 4.54
CA LYS A 90 5.06 25.11 3.68
C LYS A 90 4.51 23.85 4.33
N VAL A 91 4.68 23.68 5.64
CA VAL A 91 4.18 22.50 6.34
C VAL A 91 2.66 22.53 6.42
N GLU A 92 2.06 23.70 6.66
CA GLU A 92 0.61 23.90 6.65
C GLU A 92 0.00 23.59 5.27
N ILE A 93 0.63 24.04 4.18
CA ILE A 93 0.21 23.69 2.82
C ILE A 93 0.23 22.16 2.61
N ARG A 94 1.27 21.47 3.12
CA ARG A 94 1.33 20.00 3.05
C ARG A 94 0.22 19.33 3.88
N ILE A 95 -0.11 19.88 5.04
CA ILE A 95 -1.21 19.39 5.88
C ILE A 95 -2.54 19.54 5.14
N ALA A 96 -2.83 20.74 4.62
CA ALA A 96 -4.06 21.00 3.88
C ALA A 96 -4.22 20.06 2.67
N LYS A 97 -3.14 19.86 1.91
CA LYS A 97 -3.13 18.92 0.78
C LYS A 97 -3.31 17.46 1.22
N ALA A 98 -2.79 17.09 2.38
CA ALA A 98 -2.95 15.74 2.92
C ALA A 98 -4.39 15.50 3.42
N GLU A 99 -5.01 16.49 4.03
CA GLU A 99 -6.41 16.45 4.48
C GLU A 99 -7.37 16.38 3.29
N GLU A 100 -7.14 17.19 2.25
CA GLU A 100 -7.85 17.06 0.96
C GLU A 100 -7.60 15.68 0.33
N GLY A 101 -6.35 15.25 0.31
CA GLY A 101 -5.93 13.96 -0.25
C GLY A 101 -6.61 12.75 0.40
N ARG A 102 -6.84 12.82 1.71
CA ARG A 102 -7.54 11.79 2.50
C ARG A 102 -9.00 11.62 2.10
N ASN A 103 -9.64 12.72 1.69
CA ASN A 103 -11.06 12.72 1.31
C ASN A 103 -11.29 12.27 -0.13
N ASN A 104 -10.23 11.93 -0.88
CA ASN A 104 -10.39 11.36 -2.21
C ASN A 104 -10.93 9.94 -2.10
N ASP A 105 -12.01 9.69 -2.81
CA ASP A 105 -12.56 8.34 -2.90
C ASP A 105 -11.54 7.36 -3.50
N PRO A 106 -11.49 6.13 -2.98
CA PRO A 106 -10.70 5.08 -3.59
C PRO A 106 -11.25 4.74 -4.98
N ILE A 107 -10.41 4.12 -5.79
CA ILE A 107 -10.78 3.66 -7.13
C ILE A 107 -11.85 2.56 -7.01
N THR A 108 -12.91 2.68 -7.80
CA THR A 108 -13.89 1.60 -7.92
C THR A 108 -13.23 0.36 -8.51
N PHE A 109 -13.32 -0.76 -7.79
CA PHE A 109 -12.80 -2.04 -8.28
C PHE A 109 -13.53 -2.46 -9.56
N SER A 110 -12.76 -2.85 -10.59
CA SER A 110 -13.28 -3.40 -11.83
C SER A 110 -12.67 -4.78 -12.09
N PRO A 111 -13.49 -5.82 -12.38
CA PRO A 111 -13.00 -7.12 -12.82
C PRO A 111 -12.42 -7.08 -14.25
N GLU A 112 -12.56 -5.96 -14.94
CA GLU A 112 -12.02 -5.72 -16.29
C GLU A 112 -10.94 -4.63 -16.24
N PRO A 113 -9.73 -4.94 -15.72
CA PRO A 113 -8.68 -3.95 -15.54
C PRO A 113 -7.94 -3.65 -16.85
N ALA A 114 -7.29 -2.49 -16.88
CA ALA A 114 -6.22 -2.25 -17.85
C ALA A 114 -5.00 -3.14 -17.57
N ILE A 115 -4.23 -3.46 -18.61
CA ILE A 115 -2.99 -4.24 -18.45
C ILE A 115 -1.91 -3.40 -17.75
N PHE A 116 -1.34 -3.95 -16.68
CA PHE A 116 -0.14 -3.36 -16.09
C PHE A 116 1.10 -3.80 -16.88
N SER A 117 1.98 -2.85 -17.17
CA SER A 117 3.33 -3.13 -17.65
C SER A 117 4.14 -3.90 -16.59
N PHE A 118 5.22 -4.56 -17.04
CA PHE A 118 6.13 -5.28 -16.14
C PHE A 118 6.74 -4.35 -15.06
N GLN A 119 7.09 -3.12 -15.45
CA GLN A 119 7.66 -2.13 -14.55
C GLN A 119 6.65 -1.72 -13.47
N GLU A 120 5.40 -1.45 -13.84
CA GLU A 120 4.33 -1.11 -12.90
C GLU A 120 4.11 -2.23 -11.89
N LYS A 121 4.00 -3.49 -12.35
CA LYS A 121 3.85 -4.64 -11.46
C LYS A 121 4.97 -4.76 -10.45
N THR A 122 6.21 -4.57 -10.90
CA THR A 122 7.39 -4.62 -10.03
C THR A 122 7.37 -3.48 -9.01
N ASN A 123 7.07 -2.27 -9.46
CA ASN A 123 6.97 -1.08 -8.60
C ASN A 123 5.88 -1.26 -7.53
N TYR A 124 4.69 -1.76 -7.90
CA TYR A 124 3.61 -1.99 -6.94
C TYR A 124 3.98 -3.06 -5.92
N LYS A 125 4.56 -4.19 -6.36
CA LYS A 125 5.00 -5.26 -5.43
C LYS A 125 6.03 -4.75 -4.42
N GLU A 126 6.99 -3.96 -4.87
CA GLU A 126 7.99 -3.35 -3.98
C GLU A 126 7.32 -2.39 -2.98
N ARG A 127 6.41 -1.53 -3.46
CA ARG A 127 5.68 -0.57 -2.62
C ARG A 127 4.81 -1.26 -1.57
N LEU A 128 4.05 -2.28 -1.96
CA LEU A 128 3.24 -3.09 -1.05
C LEU A 128 4.10 -3.75 0.04
N THR A 129 5.28 -4.26 -0.33
CA THR A 129 6.22 -4.86 0.62
C THR A 129 6.74 -3.83 1.63
N LYS A 130 7.14 -2.65 1.16
CA LYS A 130 7.61 -1.56 2.05
C LYS A 130 6.48 -1.05 2.95
N LEU A 131 5.27 -0.95 2.41
CA LEU A 131 4.10 -0.54 3.17
C LEU A 131 3.74 -1.55 4.27
N ALA A 132 3.77 -2.84 3.98
CA ALA A 132 3.55 -3.88 4.98
C ALA A 132 4.54 -3.78 6.15
N LYS A 133 5.82 -3.44 5.87
CA LYS A 133 6.83 -3.16 6.90
C LYS A 133 6.49 -1.92 7.73
N MET A 134 5.98 -0.86 7.10
CA MET A 134 5.53 0.35 7.79
C MET A 134 4.34 0.06 8.71
N LEU A 135 3.32 -0.66 8.23
CA LEU A 135 2.16 -1.06 9.06
C LEU A 135 2.60 -1.90 10.26
N LEU A 136 3.53 -2.83 10.07
CA LEU A 136 4.10 -3.63 11.16
C LEU A 136 4.85 -2.74 12.17
N TYR A 137 5.58 -1.73 11.68
CA TYR A 137 6.22 -0.73 12.55
C TYR A 137 5.18 0.05 13.37
N LEU A 138 4.10 0.53 12.74
CA LEU A 138 3.03 1.26 13.42
C LEU A 138 2.35 0.40 14.49
N ARG A 139 2.09 -0.88 14.18
CA ARG A 139 1.58 -1.86 15.15
C ARG A 139 2.52 -2.01 16.34
N ARG A 140 3.82 -2.21 16.09
CA ARG A 140 4.84 -2.37 17.16
C ARG A 140 4.98 -1.13 18.03
N LYS A 141 4.63 0.05 17.50
CA LYS A 141 4.61 1.31 18.24
C LYS A 141 3.26 1.61 18.91
N GLY A 142 2.30 0.68 18.85
CA GLY A 142 0.97 0.85 19.44
C GLY A 142 0.12 1.93 18.75
N ARG A 143 0.46 2.31 17.51
CA ARG A 143 -0.28 3.32 16.74
C ARG A 143 -1.53 2.76 16.07
N ILE A 144 -1.58 1.45 15.86
CA ILE A 144 -2.75 0.73 15.34
C ILE A 144 -2.98 -0.53 16.19
N SER A 145 -4.24 -0.92 16.33
CA SER A 145 -4.63 -2.15 17.03
C SER A 145 -4.18 -3.38 16.25
N SER A 146 -4.11 -4.54 16.93
CA SER A 146 -3.76 -5.79 16.24
C SER A 146 -4.82 -6.21 15.21
N THR A 147 -6.09 -5.88 15.46
CA THR A 147 -7.21 -6.14 14.55
C THR A 147 -7.08 -5.27 13.30
N HIS A 148 -6.92 -3.95 13.47
CA HIS A 148 -6.79 -3.03 12.35
C HIS A 148 -5.53 -3.33 11.52
N TYR A 149 -4.41 -3.69 12.17
CA TYR A 149 -3.23 -4.17 11.45
C TYR A 149 -3.52 -5.39 10.56
N LYS A 150 -4.29 -6.36 11.07
CA LYS A 150 -4.66 -7.55 10.30
C LYS A 150 -5.50 -7.17 9.09
N GLU A 151 -6.49 -6.30 9.25
CA GLU A 151 -7.35 -5.85 8.16
C GLU A 151 -6.56 -5.10 7.07
N CYS A 152 -5.66 -4.19 7.47
CA CYS A 152 -4.76 -3.53 6.50
C CYS A 152 -3.85 -4.56 5.80
N TYR A 153 -3.33 -5.55 6.53
CA TYR A 153 -2.45 -6.57 5.96
C TYR A 153 -3.18 -7.47 4.96
N ASP A 154 -4.39 -7.91 5.29
CA ASP A 154 -5.25 -8.69 4.40
C ASP A 154 -5.61 -7.88 3.14
N TYR A 155 -5.84 -6.57 3.29
CA TYR A 155 -6.02 -5.66 2.16
C TYR A 155 -4.79 -5.58 1.24
N LEU A 156 -3.57 -5.42 1.78
CA LEU A 156 -2.36 -5.42 0.97
C LEU A 156 -2.11 -6.75 0.28
N ARG A 157 -2.47 -7.86 0.94
CA ARG A 157 -2.36 -9.21 0.39
C ARG A 157 -3.33 -9.39 -0.77
N TRP A 158 -4.53 -8.82 -0.66
CA TRP A 158 -5.50 -8.75 -1.77
C TRP A 158 -4.95 -7.95 -2.95
N LEU A 159 -4.44 -6.73 -2.73
CA LEU A 159 -3.84 -5.92 -3.79
C LEU A 159 -2.71 -6.66 -4.51
N ASN A 160 -1.86 -7.36 -3.76
CA ASN A 160 -0.78 -8.16 -4.33
C ASN A 160 -1.30 -9.31 -5.19
N LEU A 161 -2.35 -10.02 -4.73
CA LEU A 161 -3.01 -11.06 -5.53
C LEU A 161 -3.61 -10.48 -6.81
N TRP A 162 -4.31 -9.35 -6.71
CA TRP A 162 -4.91 -8.68 -7.86
C TRP A 162 -3.89 -8.29 -8.93
N ILE A 163 -2.75 -7.71 -8.52
CA ILE A 163 -1.64 -7.37 -9.43
C ILE A 163 -1.08 -8.60 -10.14
N GLN A 164 -1.03 -9.75 -9.46
CA GLN A 164 -0.57 -11.00 -10.05
C GLN A 164 -1.56 -11.52 -11.10
N LEU A 165 -2.85 -11.51 -10.77
CA LEU A 165 -3.93 -11.99 -11.64
C LEU A 165 -4.23 -11.07 -12.83
N ASN A 166 -3.85 -9.79 -12.76
CA ASN A 166 -4.13 -8.77 -13.77
C ASN A 166 -3.90 -9.25 -15.22
N ARG A 167 -2.77 -9.92 -15.52
CA ARG A 167 -2.49 -10.37 -16.90
C ARG A 167 -3.46 -11.47 -17.33
N GLN A 168 -3.72 -12.43 -16.45
CA GLN A 168 -4.61 -13.56 -16.75
C GLN A 168 -6.04 -13.05 -16.96
N MET A 169 -6.49 -12.08 -16.16
CA MET A 169 -7.80 -11.44 -16.33
C MET A 169 -7.91 -10.69 -17.66
N VAL A 170 -6.95 -9.82 -18.01
CA VAL A 170 -6.98 -9.10 -19.29
C VAL A 170 -7.01 -10.07 -20.47
N GLN A 171 -6.21 -11.12 -20.42
CA GLN A 171 -6.18 -12.13 -21.47
C GLN A 171 -7.48 -12.95 -21.51
N ALA A 172 -8.04 -13.31 -20.36
CA ALA A 172 -9.30 -14.04 -20.29
C ALA A 172 -10.44 -13.25 -20.91
N ASN A 173 -10.59 -11.97 -20.52
CA ASN A 173 -11.61 -11.07 -21.05
C ASN A 173 -11.42 -10.88 -22.57
N SER A 174 -10.20 -10.60 -23.03
CA SER A 174 -9.94 -10.42 -24.46
C SER A 174 -10.23 -11.68 -25.29
N ASN A 175 -9.88 -12.88 -24.80
CA ASN A 175 -10.19 -14.11 -25.52
C ASN A 175 -11.70 -14.40 -25.51
N PHE A 176 -12.39 -14.07 -24.42
CA PHE A 176 -13.84 -14.19 -24.32
C PHE A 176 -14.53 -13.28 -25.36
N ASP A 177 -14.15 -12.01 -25.40
CA ASP A 177 -14.72 -11.02 -26.33
C ASP A 177 -14.43 -11.34 -27.80
N ASN A 178 -13.27 -11.96 -28.08
CA ASN A 178 -12.88 -12.40 -29.42
C ASN A 178 -13.48 -13.77 -29.82
N GLY A 179 -14.23 -14.43 -28.93
CA GLY A 179 -14.87 -15.72 -29.19
C GLY A 179 -14.00 -16.97 -28.97
N ASP A 180 -12.75 -16.82 -28.51
CA ASP A 180 -11.91 -17.96 -28.10
C ASP A 180 -12.28 -18.45 -26.69
N SER A 181 -13.41 -19.14 -26.65
CA SER A 181 -14.01 -19.67 -25.43
C SER A 181 -13.14 -20.70 -24.72
N ARG A 182 -12.29 -21.46 -25.44
CA ARG A 182 -11.40 -22.49 -24.86
C ARG A 182 -10.28 -21.84 -24.05
N VAL A 183 -9.61 -20.85 -24.64
CA VAL A 183 -8.52 -20.13 -23.97
C VAL A 183 -9.08 -19.29 -22.82
N ALA A 184 -10.19 -18.60 -23.04
CA ALA A 184 -10.87 -17.82 -22.00
C ALA A 184 -11.23 -18.68 -20.77
N ARG A 185 -11.87 -19.84 -20.99
CA ARG A 185 -12.23 -20.79 -19.92
C ARG A 185 -11.02 -21.24 -19.11
N THR A 186 -9.92 -21.55 -19.80
CA THR A 186 -8.69 -22.01 -19.16
C THR A 186 -8.10 -20.92 -18.25
N LEU A 187 -8.03 -19.69 -18.74
CA LEU A 187 -7.52 -18.55 -17.97
C LEU A 187 -8.43 -18.20 -16.79
N TYR A 188 -9.76 -18.19 -16.99
CA TYR A 188 -10.72 -18.00 -15.89
C TYR A 188 -10.63 -19.09 -14.82
N SER A 189 -10.44 -20.36 -15.21
CA SER A 189 -10.23 -21.47 -14.27
C SER A 189 -8.97 -21.26 -13.42
N VAL A 190 -7.86 -20.84 -14.05
CA VAL A 190 -6.61 -20.50 -13.34
C VAL A 190 -6.83 -19.36 -12.35
N VAL A 191 -7.52 -18.29 -12.76
CA VAL A 191 -7.87 -17.17 -11.86
C VAL A 191 -8.69 -17.67 -10.68
N LEU A 192 -9.75 -18.44 -10.94
CA LEU A 192 -10.63 -18.96 -9.90
C LEU A 192 -9.88 -19.88 -8.91
N SER A 193 -8.92 -20.68 -9.39
CA SER A 193 -8.05 -21.50 -8.55
C SER A 193 -7.21 -20.66 -7.59
N HIS A 194 -6.61 -19.56 -8.07
CA HIS A 194 -5.89 -18.61 -7.22
C HIS A 194 -6.80 -17.92 -6.20
N LEU A 195 -8.04 -17.56 -6.60
CA LEU A 195 -9.00 -16.94 -5.67
C LEU A 195 -9.46 -17.91 -4.58
N LYS A 196 -9.66 -19.19 -4.90
CA LYS A 196 -10.08 -20.23 -3.95
C LYS A 196 -8.96 -20.66 -2.99
N SER A 197 -7.72 -20.71 -3.46
CA SER A 197 -6.57 -21.13 -2.65
C SER A 197 -6.15 -20.07 -1.63
N ASP A 198 -6.41 -18.80 -1.92
CA ASP A 198 -6.16 -17.73 -0.98
C ASP A 198 -7.34 -17.60 0.02
N GLY A 199 -7.05 -17.51 1.32
CA GLY A 199 -8.07 -17.40 2.38
C GLY A 199 -8.52 -15.98 2.74
N ILE A 200 -8.16 -14.95 1.97
CA ILE A 200 -8.59 -13.57 2.23
C ILE A 200 -10.09 -13.43 1.98
N GLU A 201 -10.79 -12.73 2.87
CA GLU A 201 -12.20 -12.38 2.71
C GLU A 201 -12.30 -10.87 2.47
N ARG A 202 -12.58 -10.49 1.22
CA ARG A 202 -12.66 -9.08 0.79
C ARG A 202 -13.79 -8.88 -0.21
N PRO A 203 -14.52 -7.75 -0.16
CA PRO A 203 -15.60 -7.47 -1.10
C PRO A 203 -15.14 -7.55 -2.57
N GLU A 204 -13.98 -6.99 -2.89
CA GLU A 204 -13.43 -6.96 -4.24
C GLU A 204 -13.10 -8.35 -4.76
N LYS A 205 -12.60 -9.23 -3.88
CA LYS A 205 -12.36 -10.64 -4.20
C LYS A 205 -13.65 -11.37 -4.52
N ASN A 206 -14.71 -11.11 -3.76
CA ASN A 206 -16.02 -11.70 -4.01
C ASN A 206 -16.61 -11.22 -5.34
N ILE A 207 -16.49 -9.92 -5.65
CA ILE A 207 -16.90 -9.36 -6.95
C ILE A 207 -16.17 -10.09 -8.09
N LEU A 208 -14.85 -10.23 -7.99
CA LEU A 208 -14.06 -10.93 -9.01
C LEU A 208 -14.43 -12.41 -9.12
N SER A 209 -14.62 -13.09 -7.99
CA SER A 209 -15.01 -14.51 -7.98
C SER A 209 -16.36 -14.74 -8.64
N THR A 210 -17.34 -13.88 -8.36
CA THR A 210 -18.67 -13.93 -8.97
C THR A 210 -18.58 -13.68 -10.47
N PHE A 211 -17.89 -12.61 -10.88
CA PHE A 211 -17.68 -12.28 -12.29
C PHE A 211 -17.05 -13.44 -13.08
N VAL A 212 -15.95 -14.00 -12.57
CA VAL A 212 -15.26 -15.12 -13.22
C VAL A 212 -16.15 -16.35 -13.30
N THR A 213 -16.94 -16.62 -12.26
CA THR A 213 -17.89 -17.75 -12.24
C THR A 213 -19.01 -17.56 -13.26
N GLU A 214 -19.54 -16.34 -13.40
CA GLU A 214 -20.57 -15.99 -14.38
C GLU A 214 -20.05 -16.13 -15.81
N ARG A 215 -18.87 -15.58 -16.11
CA ARG A 215 -18.22 -15.76 -17.42
C ARG A 215 -17.97 -17.22 -17.76
N MET A 216 -17.53 -18.02 -16.79
CA MET A 216 -17.38 -19.46 -17.01
C MET A 216 -18.71 -20.17 -17.30
N LYS A 217 -19.80 -19.76 -16.63
CA LYS A 217 -21.14 -20.29 -16.93
C LYS A 217 -21.55 -19.91 -18.36
N GLU A 218 -21.39 -18.65 -18.76
CA GLU A 218 -21.70 -18.18 -20.12
C GLU A 218 -20.97 -19.00 -21.19
N ILE A 219 -19.68 -19.30 -20.98
CA ILE A 219 -18.89 -20.14 -21.90
C ILE A 219 -19.45 -21.57 -21.97
N LEU A 220 -19.87 -22.14 -20.83
CA LEU A 220 -20.28 -23.54 -20.73
C LEU A 220 -21.75 -23.77 -21.11
N SER A 221 -22.63 -22.77 -20.96
CA SER A 221 -24.07 -22.90 -21.20
C SER A 221 -24.43 -23.53 -22.56
N PRO A 222 -23.85 -23.09 -23.70
CA PRO A 222 -24.15 -23.72 -24.99
C PRO A 222 -23.77 -25.21 -25.05
N THR A 223 -22.68 -25.58 -24.37
CA THR A 223 -22.24 -26.99 -24.30
C THR A 223 -23.16 -27.81 -23.40
N ILE A 224 -23.59 -27.25 -22.27
CA ILE A 224 -24.51 -27.90 -21.34
C ILE A 224 -25.88 -28.11 -22.00
N GLU A 225 -26.41 -27.12 -22.71
CA GLU A 225 -27.67 -27.23 -23.45
C GLU A 225 -27.57 -28.27 -24.57
N ALA A 226 -26.44 -28.33 -25.29
CA ALA A 226 -26.21 -29.37 -26.30
C ALA A 226 -26.16 -30.78 -25.69
N ILE A 227 -25.56 -30.93 -24.50
CA ILE A 227 -25.53 -32.20 -23.76
C ILE A 227 -26.93 -32.62 -23.31
N GLN A 228 -27.71 -31.69 -22.75
CA GLN A 228 -29.08 -31.94 -22.28
C GLN A 228 -30.04 -32.34 -23.41
N ASN A 229 -29.81 -31.83 -24.63
CA ASN A 229 -30.60 -32.17 -25.81
C ASN A 229 -30.04 -33.37 -26.59
N SER A 230 -28.99 -34.03 -26.10
CA SER A 230 -28.39 -35.20 -26.76
C SER A 230 -29.12 -36.50 -26.38
N ASP A 231 -29.01 -37.51 -27.25
CA ASP A 231 -29.65 -38.82 -27.05
C ASP A 231 -29.10 -39.59 -25.82
N ASP A 232 -27.90 -39.23 -25.33
CA ASP A 232 -27.25 -39.84 -24.16
C ASP A 232 -26.54 -38.77 -23.29
N PRO A 233 -27.31 -38.02 -22.48
CA PRO A 233 -26.81 -36.86 -21.74
C PRO A 233 -25.81 -37.23 -20.62
N GLU A 234 -25.92 -38.43 -20.03
CA GLU A 234 -25.03 -38.88 -18.93
C GLU A 234 -23.61 -39.13 -19.43
N LYS A 235 -23.47 -39.71 -20.63
CA LYS A 235 -22.19 -39.95 -21.26
C LYS A 235 -21.52 -38.65 -21.72
N ALA A 236 -22.29 -37.76 -22.35
CA ALA A 236 -21.77 -36.49 -22.83
C ALA A 236 -21.39 -35.53 -21.67
N LEU A 237 -22.09 -35.59 -20.53
CA LEU A 237 -21.70 -34.90 -19.30
C LEU A 237 -20.40 -35.46 -18.71
N SER A 238 -20.25 -36.78 -18.69
CA SER A 238 -19.03 -37.44 -18.20
C SER A 238 -17.80 -37.07 -19.03
N ASP A 239 -17.93 -37.00 -20.35
CA ASP A 239 -16.86 -36.56 -21.25
C ASP A 239 -16.51 -35.07 -21.05
N LEU A 240 -17.50 -34.21 -20.78
CA LEU A 240 -17.27 -32.80 -20.47
C LEU A 240 -16.47 -32.65 -19.16
N ILE A 241 -16.85 -33.36 -18.10
CA ILE A 241 -16.15 -33.32 -16.80
C ILE A 241 -14.70 -33.78 -16.98
N ARG A 242 -14.48 -34.87 -17.71
CA ARG A 242 -13.14 -35.39 -18.00
C ARG A 242 -12.26 -34.38 -18.75
N ASN A 243 -12.85 -33.64 -19.70
CA ASN A 243 -12.16 -32.60 -20.47
C ASN A 243 -11.95 -31.28 -19.69
N ILE A 244 -12.62 -31.10 -18.56
CA ILE A 244 -12.41 -29.97 -17.65
C ILE A 244 -11.29 -30.28 -16.64
N GLU A 245 -11.17 -31.55 -16.22
CA GLU A 245 -10.18 -31.99 -15.22
C GLU A 245 -8.80 -32.31 -15.81
N LEU A 246 -8.72 -32.67 -17.10
CA LEU A 246 -7.47 -33.00 -17.77
C LEU A 246 -7.26 -32.05 -18.96
N PRO A 247 -6.20 -31.21 -18.97
CA PRO A 247 -5.78 -30.57 -20.21
C PRO A 247 -5.38 -31.69 -21.17
N GLU A 248 -6.04 -31.78 -22.33
CA GLU A 248 -5.72 -32.78 -23.35
C GLU A 248 -4.20 -32.78 -23.59
N GLU A 249 -3.55 -33.92 -23.33
CA GLU A 249 -2.17 -34.12 -23.73
C GLU A 249 -2.08 -33.93 -25.25
N PRO A 250 -1.05 -33.22 -25.74
CA PRO A 250 -0.87 -33.03 -27.17
C PRO A 250 -0.71 -34.39 -27.83
N LYS A 251 -1.66 -34.74 -28.70
CA LYS A 251 -1.49 -35.87 -29.61
C LYS A 251 -0.31 -35.55 -30.53
N THR A 252 0.77 -36.30 -30.32
CA THR A 252 2.00 -36.34 -31.13
C THR A 252 1.72 -36.52 -32.61
#